data_AF-A0AAX2UGF3-F1
#
_entry.id   AF-A0AAX2UGF3-F1
#
_cell.length_a   1.000
_cell.length_b   1.000
_cell.length_c   1.000
_cell.angle_alpha   90.00
_cell.angle_beta   90.00
_cell.angle_gamma   90.00
#
_symmetry.space_group_name_H-M   'P 1'
#
loop_
_entity.id
_entity.type
_entity.pdbx_description
1 polymer ?
#
loop_
_entity_poly.entity_id
_entity_poly.type
_entity_poly.pdbx_seq_one_letter_code
_entity_poly.pdbx_strand_id
1 'polypeptide(L)'
;GGLLPLPKIYAGGSYGGYLALLISKIAPWYVDAVFDNSGSALPQVRYILGREMKTCDMVENFPHNQIQYYTKTLWTRNPQSKYYFSDDAYLIRAILNPTHLALQQKANPHTIFTSYHSAKDELNPAKDKQNLYEIYTHLGFDASLHLIRDEKDIDGRFIKNLEHGMRLSDKALIKKELPLVLEKLQDKKFSISKQNEINYPCKEKIYRFKDIDEGFKCEILNK
;
A
#
# COMPACT_ATOMS: atom_id res chain seq x y z
N GLY A 1 24.12 -26.95 4.11
CA GLY A 1 23.17 -26.55 3.05
C GLY A 1 22.64 -25.20 3.40
N GLY A 2 22.93 -24.17 2.60
CA GLY A 2 22.37 -22.84 2.83
C GLY A 2 20.87 -22.86 2.55
N LEU A 3 20.07 -22.22 3.41
CA LEU A 3 18.65 -22.01 3.13
C LEU A 3 18.53 -21.33 1.76
N LEU A 4 17.80 -21.97 0.84
CA LEU A 4 17.34 -21.30 -0.37
C LEU A 4 16.55 -20.06 0.05
N PRO A 5 16.74 -18.90 -0.59
CA PRO A 5 16.00 -17.70 -0.20
C PRO A 5 14.50 -17.97 -0.41
N LEU A 6 13.70 -17.65 0.62
CA LEU A 6 12.25 -17.78 0.57
C LEU A 6 11.62 -16.56 -0.13
N PRO A 7 10.42 -16.71 -0.71
CA PRO A 7 9.68 -15.58 -1.24
C PRO A 7 9.34 -14.58 -0.12
N LYS A 8 9.44 -13.29 -0.44
CA LYS A 8 9.13 -12.18 0.46
C LYS A 8 7.74 -11.66 0.15
N ILE A 9 6.80 -11.92 1.06
CA ILE A 9 5.37 -11.63 0.88
C ILE A 9 4.93 -10.67 1.97
N TYR A 10 4.27 -9.57 1.57
CA TYR A 10 3.75 -8.55 2.48
C TYR A 10 2.24 -8.56 2.45
N ALA A 11 1.61 -8.54 3.62
CA ALA A 11 0.17 -8.60 3.74
C ALA A 11 -0.35 -7.58 4.75
N GLY A 12 -1.53 -7.01 4.50
CA GLY A 12 -2.19 -6.17 5.49
C GLY A 12 -3.56 -5.66 5.07
N GLY A 13 -4.38 -5.37 6.08
CA GLY A 13 -5.66 -4.71 5.94
C GLY A 13 -5.58 -3.20 6.20
N SER A 14 -6.47 -2.43 5.58
CA SER A 14 -6.60 -0.99 5.75
C SER A 14 -5.26 -0.27 5.54
N TYR A 15 -4.79 0.51 6.52
CA TYR A 15 -3.49 1.18 6.45
C TYR A 15 -2.31 0.20 6.29
N GLY A 16 -2.41 -1.02 6.83
CA GLY A 16 -1.42 -2.09 6.63
C GLY A 16 -1.32 -2.54 5.17
N GLY A 17 -2.45 -2.61 4.45
CA GLY A 17 -2.48 -2.92 3.01
C GLY A 17 -1.83 -1.83 2.17
N TYR A 18 -2.11 -0.56 2.51
CA TYR A 18 -1.41 0.59 1.93
C TYR A 18 0.12 0.52 2.14
N LEU A 19 0.57 0.16 3.36
CA LEU A 19 2.00 0.00 3.66
C LEU A 19 2.63 -1.16 2.88
N ALA A 20 1.94 -2.29 2.74
CA ALA A 20 2.42 -3.43 1.94
C ALA A 20 2.61 -3.04 0.46
N LEU A 21 1.65 -2.30 -0.12
CA LEU A 21 1.77 -1.72 -1.45
C LEU A 21 2.93 -0.70 -1.52
N LEU A 22 3.09 0.15 -0.51
CA LEU A 22 4.17 1.13 -0.46
C LEU A 22 5.55 0.47 -0.40
N ILE A 23 5.70 -0.64 0.33
CA ILE A 23 6.94 -1.43 0.37
C ILE A 23 7.30 -1.93 -1.03
N SER A 24 6.31 -2.45 -1.79
CA SER A 24 6.52 -2.90 -3.17
C SER A 24 6.98 -1.79 -4.11
N LYS A 25 6.63 -0.54 -3.81
CA LYS A 25 7.08 0.65 -4.54
C LYS A 25 8.48 1.06 -4.12
N ILE A 26 8.76 1.22 -2.83
CA ILE A 26 10.07 1.75 -2.40
C ILE A 26 11.21 0.76 -2.56
N ALA A 27 10.92 -0.54 -2.46
CA ALA A 27 11.92 -1.61 -2.48
C ALA A 27 11.44 -2.82 -3.32
N PRO A 28 11.17 -2.64 -4.63
CA PRO A 28 10.52 -3.64 -5.46
C PRO A 28 11.27 -4.98 -5.50
N TRP A 29 12.60 -4.98 -5.46
CA TRP A 29 13.45 -6.19 -5.42
C TRP A 29 13.31 -7.02 -4.14
N TYR A 30 12.67 -6.48 -3.10
CA TYR A 30 12.35 -7.21 -1.88
C TYR A 30 10.93 -7.75 -1.84
N VAL A 31 10.15 -7.65 -2.92
CA VAL A 31 8.73 -8.03 -2.91
C VAL A 31 8.38 -9.00 -4.02
N ASP A 32 8.07 -10.24 -3.63
CA ASP A 32 7.60 -11.28 -4.53
C ASP A 32 6.07 -11.29 -4.64
N ALA A 33 5.37 -10.96 -3.54
CA ALA A 33 3.92 -10.77 -3.57
C ALA A 33 3.39 -9.79 -2.51
N VAL A 34 2.22 -9.20 -2.79
CA VAL A 34 1.46 -8.35 -1.87
C VAL A 34 0.03 -8.85 -1.74
N PHE A 35 -0.44 -9.03 -0.50
CA PHE A 35 -1.84 -9.26 -0.16
C PHE A 35 -2.43 -8.04 0.54
N ASP A 36 -3.41 -7.43 -0.11
CA ASP A 36 -4.03 -6.21 0.37
C ASP A 36 -5.52 -6.43 0.65
N ASN A 37 -6.00 -5.87 1.76
CA ASN A 37 -7.43 -5.77 2.04
C ASN A 37 -7.80 -4.31 2.32
N SER A 38 -8.60 -3.69 1.48
CA SER A 38 -9.09 -2.31 1.67
C SER A 38 -7.99 -1.24 1.82
N GLY A 39 -6.75 -1.50 1.40
CA GLY A 39 -5.69 -0.51 1.46
C GLY A 39 -5.89 0.62 0.46
N SER A 40 -5.47 1.82 0.81
CA SER A 40 -5.69 2.99 -0.05
C SER A 40 -4.71 3.03 -1.22
N ALA A 41 -5.19 3.33 -2.43
CA ALA A 41 -4.31 3.53 -3.59
C ALA A 41 -3.66 4.93 -3.57
N LEU A 42 -4.29 5.88 -2.89
CA LEU A 42 -3.78 7.23 -2.63
C LEU A 42 -3.53 7.43 -1.13
N PRO A 43 -2.65 8.38 -0.74
CA PRO A 43 -2.34 8.63 0.66
C PRO A 43 -3.54 9.24 1.38
N GLN A 44 -3.93 8.66 2.51
CA GLN A 44 -4.94 9.25 3.40
C GLN A 44 -4.32 10.42 4.17
N VAL A 45 -4.47 11.62 3.62
CA VAL A 45 -3.86 12.87 4.14
C VAL A 45 -4.24 13.12 5.60
N ARG A 46 -5.43 12.71 6.05
CA ARG A 46 -5.87 12.81 7.45
C ARG A 46 -4.89 12.17 8.44
N TYR A 47 -4.31 11.02 8.11
CA TYR A 47 -3.38 10.32 9.00
C TYR A 47 -1.95 10.87 8.94
N ILE A 48 -1.63 11.66 7.90
CA ILE A 48 -0.33 12.30 7.75
C ILE A 48 -0.32 13.64 8.48
N LEU A 49 -1.32 14.48 8.20
CA LEU A 49 -1.46 15.80 8.80
C LEU A 49 -2.06 15.76 10.22
N GLY A 50 -2.83 14.71 10.54
CA GLY A 50 -3.43 14.51 11.86
C GLY A 50 -4.20 15.74 12.31
N ARG A 51 -3.90 16.22 13.52
CA ARG A 51 -4.54 17.38 14.16
C ARG A 51 -4.50 18.67 13.33
N GLU A 52 -3.57 18.83 12.39
CA GLU A 52 -3.53 19.96 11.47
C GLU A 52 -4.83 20.06 10.64
N MET A 53 -5.45 18.93 10.32
CA MET A 53 -6.72 18.86 9.58
C MET A 53 -7.93 19.35 10.40
N LYS A 54 -7.77 19.56 11.71
CA LYS A 54 -8.86 19.88 12.65
C LYS A 54 -10.01 18.87 12.63
N THR A 55 -9.73 17.64 12.18
CA THR A 55 -10.66 16.51 12.19
C THR A 55 -10.26 15.53 13.29
N CYS A 56 -11.26 14.88 13.87
CA CYS A 56 -11.07 13.80 14.83
C CYS A 56 -10.74 12.48 14.11
N ASP A 57 -9.83 11.67 14.65
CA ASP A 57 -9.52 10.36 14.08
C ASP A 57 -10.57 9.31 14.44
N MET A 58 -11.10 9.39 15.66
CA MET A 58 -12.09 8.49 16.21
C MET A 58 -12.91 9.19 17.29
N VAL A 59 -14.21 8.90 17.33
CA VAL A 59 -15.10 9.44 18.35
C VAL A 59 -15.72 8.28 19.11
N GLU A 60 -15.59 8.29 20.43
CA GLU A 60 -16.32 7.41 21.33
C GLU A 60 -17.41 8.20 22.04
N ASN A 61 -18.65 7.75 21.87
CA ASN A 61 -19.81 8.35 22.49
C ASN A 61 -20.21 7.56 23.73
N PHE A 62 -20.41 8.27 24.84
CA PHE A 62 -20.96 7.75 26.09
C PHE A 62 -22.28 8.47 26.39
N PRO A 63 -23.12 7.96 27.31
CA PRO A 63 -24.44 8.55 27.57
C PRO A 63 -24.44 10.05 27.92
N HIS A 64 -23.36 10.56 28.53
CA HIS A 64 -23.28 11.96 29.01
C HIS A 64 -22.01 12.71 28.56
N ASN A 65 -21.12 12.06 27.81
CA ASN A 65 -19.87 12.67 27.38
C ASN A 65 -19.39 12.04 26.07
N GLN A 66 -18.43 12.70 25.43
CA GLN A 66 -17.80 12.22 24.21
C GLN A 66 -16.28 12.32 24.37
N ILE A 67 -15.58 11.27 23.96
CA ILE A 67 -14.11 11.27 23.87
C ILE A 67 -13.74 11.34 22.40
N GLN A 68 -12.91 12.32 22.05
CA GLN A 68 -12.41 12.55 20.70
C GLN A 68 -10.90 12.31 20.66
N TYR A 69 -10.46 11.41 19.78
CA TYR A 69 -9.07 11.01 19.64
C TYR A 69 -8.39 11.74 18.49
N TYR A 70 -7.16 12.20 18.73
CA TYR A 70 -6.40 12.98 17.76
C TYR A 70 -4.94 12.56 17.71
N THR A 71 -4.46 12.34 16.50
CA THR A 71 -3.04 12.14 16.21
C THR A 71 -2.40 13.48 15.96
N LYS A 72 -1.42 13.88 16.78
CA LYS A 72 -0.57 15.05 16.48
C LYS A 72 0.70 14.57 15.78
N THR A 73 0.92 15.03 14.56
CA THR A 73 2.16 14.76 13.81
C THR A 73 3.01 16.03 13.71
N LEU A 74 4.23 15.89 13.20
CA LEU A 74 5.09 17.01 12.85
C LEU A 74 4.69 17.69 11.54
N TRP A 75 3.96 16.99 10.66
CA TRP A 75 3.59 17.50 9.34
C TRP A 75 2.62 18.67 9.43
N THR A 76 2.81 19.66 8.56
CA THR A 76 1.96 20.88 8.51
C THR A 76 1.68 21.28 7.06
N ARG A 77 0.66 22.12 6.84
CA ARG A 77 0.43 22.78 5.53
C ARG A 77 1.02 24.18 5.45
N ASN A 78 1.80 24.59 6.45
CA ASN A 78 2.55 25.84 6.45
C ASN A 78 3.81 25.71 5.55
N PRO A 79 3.90 26.43 4.41
CA PRO A 79 5.04 26.35 3.50
C PRO A 79 6.37 26.82 4.09
N GLN A 80 6.35 27.62 5.17
CA GLN A 80 7.55 28.10 5.86
C GLN A 80 8.08 27.07 6.87
N SER A 81 7.36 25.98 7.14
CA SER A 81 7.76 24.95 8.09
C SER A 81 8.76 23.97 7.46
N LYS A 82 9.78 23.56 8.22
CA LYS A 82 10.66 22.43 7.85
C LYS A 82 9.92 21.09 7.71
N TYR A 83 8.70 21.00 8.24
CA TYR A 83 7.81 19.84 8.14
C TYR A 83 6.62 20.09 7.20
N TYR A 84 6.78 20.98 6.21
CA TYR A 84 5.75 21.21 5.21
C TYR A 84 5.47 19.94 4.41
N PHE A 85 4.21 19.49 4.43
CA PHE A 85 3.74 18.38 3.61
C PHE A 85 3.44 18.89 2.19
N SER A 86 4.48 18.90 1.35
CA SER A 86 4.41 19.38 -0.04
C SER A 86 3.74 18.40 -1.00
N ASP A 87 3.49 18.86 -2.23
CA ASP A 87 3.02 18.01 -3.33
C ASP A 87 3.97 16.82 -3.58
N ASP A 88 5.28 17.04 -3.52
CA ASP A 88 6.28 15.96 -3.63
C ASP A 88 6.13 14.91 -2.52
N ALA A 89 5.87 15.34 -1.28
CA ALA A 89 5.66 14.44 -0.15
C ALA A 89 4.38 13.61 -0.31
N TYR A 90 3.35 14.16 -0.96
CA TYR A 90 2.14 13.44 -1.35
C TYR A 90 2.42 12.45 -2.50
N LEU A 91 3.03 12.91 -3.59
CA LEU A 91 3.28 12.12 -4.79
C LEU A 91 4.14 10.88 -4.53
N ILE A 92 5.15 10.99 -3.66
CA ILE A 92 5.95 9.82 -3.33
C ILE A 92 5.17 8.77 -2.52
N ARG A 93 4.13 9.18 -1.80
CA ARG A 93 3.25 8.28 -1.04
C ARG A 93 2.12 7.71 -1.90
N ALA A 94 1.78 8.35 -3.01
CA ALA A 94 0.74 7.85 -3.92
C ALA A 94 1.18 6.55 -4.61
N ILE A 95 0.44 5.47 -4.39
CA ILE A 95 0.63 4.20 -5.10
C ILE A 95 0.08 4.34 -6.52
N LEU A 96 -1.14 4.89 -6.64
CA LEU A 96 -1.77 5.24 -7.92
C LEU A 96 -1.07 6.46 -8.55
N ASN A 97 0.09 6.21 -9.15
CA ASN A 97 0.84 7.17 -9.94
C ASN A 97 1.43 6.42 -11.15
N PRO A 98 0.88 6.59 -12.37
CA PRO A 98 1.28 5.81 -13.54
C PRO A 98 2.79 5.84 -13.83
N THR A 99 3.43 7.00 -13.68
CA THR A 99 4.88 7.17 -13.88
C THR A 99 5.66 6.33 -12.88
N HIS A 100 5.27 6.35 -11.60
CA HIS A 100 5.92 5.55 -10.57
C HIS A 100 5.67 4.05 -10.76
N LEU A 101 4.46 3.66 -11.17
CA LEU A 101 4.11 2.25 -11.41
C LEU A 101 4.93 1.68 -12.59
N ALA A 102 5.15 2.46 -13.66
CA ALA A 102 6.01 2.06 -14.77
C ALA A 102 7.48 1.88 -14.34
N LEU A 103 7.98 2.72 -13.43
CA LEU A 103 9.33 2.58 -12.87
C LEU A 103 9.44 1.36 -11.95
N GLN A 104 8.42 1.11 -11.14
CA GLN A 104 8.31 -0.08 -10.29
C GLN A 104 8.34 -1.35 -11.13
N GLN A 105 7.57 -1.39 -12.22
CA GLN A 105 7.51 -2.55 -13.13
C GLN A 105 8.87 -2.85 -13.75
N LYS A 106 9.60 -1.83 -14.20
CA LYS A 106 10.94 -2.01 -14.74
C LYS A 106 11.93 -2.59 -13.71
N ALA A 107 11.75 -2.25 -12.44
CA ALA A 107 12.63 -2.70 -11.36
C ALA A 107 12.30 -4.12 -10.87
N ASN A 108 11.03 -4.50 -10.83
CA ASN A 108 10.61 -5.87 -10.58
C ASN A 108 9.29 -6.17 -11.31
N PRO A 109 9.33 -6.79 -12.50
CA PRO A 109 8.12 -7.11 -13.26
C PRO A 109 7.38 -8.35 -12.74
N HIS A 110 7.92 -9.05 -11.72
CA HIS A 110 7.43 -10.36 -11.29
C HIS A 110 6.60 -10.34 -10.01
N THR A 111 6.43 -9.17 -9.39
CA THR A 111 5.61 -9.03 -8.18
C THR A 111 4.15 -9.43 -8.46
N ILE A 112 3.60 -10.28 -7.60
CA ILE A 112 2.20 -10.71 -7.66
C ILE A 112 1.37 -9.83 -6.72
N PHE A 113 0.27 -9.26 -7.19
CA PHE A 113 -0.62 -8.41 -6.40
C PHE A 113 -2.01 -9.04 -6.27
N THR A 114 -2.45 -9.30 -5.04
CA THR A 114 -3.85 -9.69 -4.78
C THR A 114 -4.48 -8.70 -3.81
N SER A 115 -5.60 -8.10 -4.20
CA SER A 115 -6.35 -7.18 -3.36
C SER A 115 -7.82 -7.58 -3.24
N TYR A 116 -8.36 -7.40 -2.05
CA TYR A 116 -9.80 -7.43 -1.78
C TYR A 116 -10.25 -6.01 -1.42
N HIS A 117 -11.32 -5.54 -2.05
CA HIS A 117 -11.84 -4.18 -1.79
C HIS A 117 -13.36 -4.16 -1.93
N SER A 118 -14.04 -3.46 -1.02
CA SER A 118 -15.50 -3.27 -1.13
C SER A 118 -15.82 -2.12 -2.10
N ALA A 119 -16.79 -2.32 -2.99
CA ALA A 119 -17.35 -1.26 -3.82
C ALA A 119 -18.05 -0.17 -2.99
N LYS A 120 -18.45 -0.48 -1.74
CA LYS A 120 -19.11 0.41 -0.78
C LYS A 120 -18.15 0.93 0.31
N ASP A 121 -16.83 0.82 0.12
CA ASP A 121 -15.84 1.32 1.08
C ASP A 121 -15.90 2.86 1.17
N GLU A 122 -16.41 3.37 2.29
CA GLU A 122 -16.58 4.80 2.54
C GLU A 122 -15.27 5.52 2.87
N LEU A 123 -14.22 4.79 3.26
CA LEU A 123 -12.93 5.38 3.63
C LEU A 123 -12.00 5.50 2.43
N ASN A 124 -12.03 4.50 1.54
CA ASN A 124 -11.16 4.42 0.37
C ASN A 124 -11.99 4.13 -0.88
N PRO A 125 -12.16 5.11 -1.79
CA PRO A 125 -12.96 4.92 -3.01
C PRO A 125 -12.49 3.72 -3.83
N ALA A 126 -13.42 2.80 -4.12
CA ALA A 126 -13.13 1.62 -4.92
C ALA A 126 -12.58 1.96 -6.31
N LYS A 127 -13.01 3.09 -6.89
CA LYS A 127 -12.54 3.57 -8.20
C LYS A 127 -11.02 3.77 -8.25
N ASP A 128 -10.41 4.28 -7.18
CA ASP A 128 -8.95 4.46 -7.15
C ASP A 128 -8.23 3.10 -7.15
N LYS A 129 -8.80 2.11 -6.46
CA LYS A 129 -8.28 0.74 -6.46
C LYS A 129 -8.45 0.07 -7.82
N GLN A 130 -9.59 0.25 -8.47
CA GLN A 130 -9.85 -0.25 -9.82
C GLN A 130 -8.83 0.34 -10.82
N ASN A 131 -8.65 1.66 -10.83
CA ASN A 131 -7.67 2.33 -11.68
C ASN A 131 -6.23 1.81 -11.44
N LEU A 132 -5.87 1.55 -10.17
CA LEU A 132 -4.55 0.99 -9.83
C LEU A 132 -4.36 -0.39 -10.48
N TYR A 133 -5.36 -1.27 -10.37
CA TYR A 133 -5.28 -2.62 -10.91
C TYR A 133 -5.41 -2.68 -12.43
N GLU A 134 -6.13 -1.75 -13.05
CA GLU A 134 -6.13 -1.55 -14.50
C GLU A 134 -4.72 -1.20 -15.00
N ILE A 135 -4.01 -0.29 -14.32
CA ILE A 135 -2.62 0.05 -14.66
C ILE A 135 -1.69 -1.14 -14.41
N TYR A 136 -1.81 -1.86 -13.28
CA TYR A 136 -0.99 -3.05 -13.04
C TYR A 136 -1.16 -4.10 -14.15
N THR A 137 -2.41 -4.35 -14.55
CA THR A 137 -2.73 -5.28 -15.64
C THR A 137 -2.13 -4.80 -16.97
N HIS A 138 -2.27 -3.51 -17.29
CA HIS A 138 -1.70 -2.92 -18.50
C HIS A 138 -0.16 -2.98 -18.54
N LEU A 139 0.49 -2.85 -17.38
CA LEU A 139 1.94 -2.97 -17.23
C LEU A 139 2.44 -4.44 -17.22
N GLY A 140 1.53 -5.41 -17.24
CA GLY A 140 1.85 -6.84 -17.33
C GLY A 140 2.16 -7.52 -15.99
N PHE A 141 1.78 -6.93 -14.85
CA PHE A 141 1.86 -7.62 -13.57
C PHE A 141 0.81 -8.73 -13.44
N ASP A 142 1.11 -9.76 -12.65
CA ASP A 142 0.09 -10.69 -12.15
C ASP A 142 -0.68 -9.99 -11.02
N ALA A 143 -1.80 -9.34 -11.39
CA ALA A 143 -2.57 -8.49 -10.49
C ALA A 143 -4.06 -8.88 -10.49
N SER A 144 -4.58 -9.27 -9.33
CA SER A 144 -5.97 -9.66 -9.11
C SER A 144 -6.66 -8.71 -8.12
N LEU A 145 -7.74 -8.06 -8.55
CA LEU A 145 -8.64 -7.28 -7.70
C LEU A 145 -9.97 -8.00 -7.51
N HIS A 146 -10.22 -8.45 -6.29
CA HIS A 146 -11.49 -8.99 -5.85
C HIS A 146 -12.38 -7.83 -5.35
N LEU A 147 -13.15 -7.24 -6.27
CA LEU A 147 -14.11 -6.19 -5.95
C LEU A 147 -15.43 -6.81 -5.45
N ILE A 148 -15.72 -6.61 -4.17
CA ILE A 148 -16.94 -7.08 -3.51
C ILE A 148 -18.03 -6.02 -3.68
N ARG A 149 -19.07 -6.31 -4.45
CA ARG A 149 -20.02 -5.30 -4.93
C ARG A 149 -21.27 -5.21 -4.08
N ASP A 150 -21.85 -6.37 -3.77
CA ASP A 150 -23.14 -6.47 -3.12
C ASP A 150 -23.21 -7.68 -2.19
N GLU A 151 -24.36 -7.84 -1.55
CA GLU A 151 -24.61 -8.83 -0.51
C GLU A 151 -24.47 -10.27 -1.01
N LYS A 152 -24.50 -10.52 -2.33
CA LYS A 152 -24.27 -11.85 -2.91
C LYS A 152 -22.82 -12.30 -2.83
N ASP A 153 -21.88 -11.37 -2.72
CA ASP A 153 -20.46 -11.64 -2.58
C ASP A 153 -20.06 -11.94 -1.11
N ILE A 154 -21.01 -11.82 -0.16
CA ILE A 154 -20.80 -12.09 1.27
C ILE A 154 -21.03 -13.59 1.55
N ASP A 155 -19.99 -14.28 2.01
CA ASP A 155 -20.06 -15.69 2.41
C ASP A 155 -20.25 -15.89 3.93
N GLY A 156 -20.25 -14.80 4.69
CA GLY A 156 -20.40 -14.79 6.16
C GLY A 156 -19.20 -15.36 6.92
N ARG A 157 -18.13 -15.76 6.23
CA ARG A 157 -16.94 -16.41 6.81
C ARG A 157 -15.67 -15.65 6.47
N PHE A 158 -15.35 -15.56 5.17
CA PHE A 158 -14.21 -14.82 4.64
C PHE A 158 -14.57 -13.35 4.44
N ILE A 159 -15.67 -13.07 3.74
CA ILE A 159 -16.26 -11.73 3.57
C ILE A 159 -17.53 -11.67 4.40
N LYS A 160 -17.64 -10.70 5.33
CA LYS A 160 -18.76 -10.67 6.30
C LYS A 160 -19.66 -9.44 6.16
N ASN A 161 -19.17 -8.37 5.55
CA ASN A 161 -19.96 -7.18 5.24
C ASN A 161 -19.32 -6.41 4.06
N LEU A 162 -19.95 -5.31 3.65
CA LEU A 162 -19.46 -4.41 2.59
C LEU A 162 -18.81 -3.14 3.13
N GLU A 163 -18.62 -3.05 4.45
CA GLU A 163 -17.92 -1.93 5.06
C GLU A 163 -16.42 -2.01 4.76
N HIS A 164 -15.69 -0.95 5.11
CA HIS A 164 -14.25 -0.92 5.03
C HIS A 164 -13.61 -2.14 5.72
N GLY A 165 -12.72 -2.84 5.01
CA GLY A 165 -12.04 -4.05 5.50
C GLY A 165 -12.88 -5.32 5.55
N MET A 166 -14.19 -5.24 5.27
CA MET A 166 -15.12 -6.38 5.09
C MET A 166 -15.18 -7.38 6.26
N ARG A 167 -14.68 -6.97 7.44
CA ARG A 167 -14.31 -7.82 8.59
C ARG A 167 -13.49 -9.06 8.20
N LEU A 168 -12.69 -8.93 7.15
CA LEU A 168 -11.70 -9.89 6.69
C LEU A 168 -10.40 -9.66 7.47
N SER A 169 -9.95 -10.67 8.19
CA SER A 169 -8.69 -10.58 8.95
C SER A 169 -7.49 -10.92 8.08
N ASP A 170 -6.34 -10.29 8.37
CA ASP A 170 -5.09 -10.57 7.67
C ASP A 170 -4.71 -12.06 7.71
N LYS A 171 -4.95 -12.73 8.85
CA LYS A 171 -4.75 -14.18 8.99
C LYS A 171 -5.59 -14.98 7.98
N ALA A 172 -6.86 -14.60 7.80
CA ALA A 172 -7.74 -15.28 6.85
C ALA A 172 -7.30 -15.03 5.40
N LEU A 173 -6.97 -13.77 5.08
CA LEU A 173 -6.43 -13.37 3.78
C LEU A 173 -5.16 -14.17 3.43
N ILE A 174 -4.17 -14.16 4.31
CA ILE A 174 -2.91 -14.90 4.13
C ILE A 174 -3.17 -16.39 3.97
N LYS A 175 -4.02 -16.99 4.82
CA LYS A 175 -4.33 -18.42 4.73
C LYS A 175 -4.94 -18.80 3.38
N LYS A 176 -5.72 -17.90 2.76
CA LYS A 176 -6.35 -18.13 1.46
C LYS A 176 -5.37 -17.95 0.30
N GLU A 177 -4.64 -16.83 0.28
CA GLU A 177 -3.85 -16.44 -0.90
C GLU A 177 -2.44 -17.05 -0.91
N LEU A 178 -1.88 -17.37 0.27
CA LEU A 178 -0.51 -17.88 0.37
C LEU A 178 -0.29 -19.17 -0.44
N PRO A 179 -1.14 -20.23 -0.35
CA PRO A 179 -0.92 -21.45 -1.13
C PRO A 179 -0.94 -21.20 -2.64
N LEU A 180 -1.87 -20.35 -3.12
CA LEU A 180 -2.02 -20.01 -4.53
C LEU A 180 -0.80 -19.28 -5.09
N VAL A 181 -0.26 -18.34 -4.30
CA VAL A 181 0.96 -17.62 -4.68
C VAL A 181 2.20 -18.50 -4.59
N LEU A 182 2.31 -19.36 -3.57
CA LEU A 182 3.44 -20.29 -3.46
C LEU A 182 3.49 -21.27 -4.64
N GLU A 183 2.34 -21.72 -5.14
CA GLU A 183 2.26 -22.53 -6.37
C GLU A 183 2.81 -21.77 -7.59
N LYS A 184 2.43 -20.50 -7.78
CA LYS A 184 2.98 -19.63 -8.84
C LYS A 184 4.48 -19.37 -8.72
N LEU A 185 5.03 -19.55 -7.51
CA LEU A 185 6.40 -19.22 -7.14
C LEU A 185 7.31 -20.46 -6.99
N GLN A 186 6.75 -21.68 -7.05
CA GLN A 186 7.45 -22.92 -6.67
C GLN A 186 8.73 -23.20 -7.45
N ASP A 187 8.76 -22.84 -8.74
CA ASP A 187 9.92 -23.06 -9.63
C ASP A 187 10.85 -21.85 -9.72
N LYS A 188 10.54 -20.77 -9.00
CA LYS A 188 11.35 -19.55 -9.04
C LYS A 188 12.55 -19.66 -8.11
N LYS A 189 13.71 -19.26 -8.61
CA LYS A 189 14.91 -19.04 -7.78
C LYS A 189 14.88 -17.63 -7.26
N PHE A 190 14.73 -17.49 -5.96
CA PHE A 190 14.83 -16.21 -5.29
C PHE A 190 16.32 -15.87 -5.11
N SER A 191 16.70 -14.69 -5.57
CA SER A 191 17.99 -14.09 -5.27
C SER A 191 17.76 -12.62 -4.95
N ILE A 192 18.63 -12.05 -4.12
CA ILE A 192 18.62 -10.60 -3.90
C ILE A 192 19.06 -9.98 -5.22
N SER A 193 18.21 -9.13 -5.80
CA SER A 193 18.51 -8.46 -7.06
C SER A 193 19.82 -7.68 -6.94
N LYS A 194 20.60 -7.64 -8.02
CA LYS A 194 21.73 -6.69 -8.11
C LYS A 194 21.23 -5.23 -8.14
N GLN A 195 19.98 -5.02 -8.55
CA GLN A 195 19.33 -3.73 -8.42
C GLN A 195 18.98 -3.49 -6.97
N ASN A 196 19.62 -2.49 -6.38
CA ASN A 196 19.43 -2.06 -5.00
C ASN A 196 18.97 -0.61 -4.91
N GLU A 197 18.64 0.05 -6.03
CA GLU A 197 18.13 1.42 -6.04
C GLU A 197 16.98 1.67 -7.03
N ILE A 198 16.14 2.64 -6.70
CA ILE A 198 15.06 3.16 -7.55
C ILE A 198 14.86 4.67 -7.31
N ASN A 199 14.57 5.39 -8.40
CA ASN A 199 14.39 6.84 -8.39
C ASN A 199 12.96 7.19 -8.82
N TYR A 200 12.27 8.01 -8.02
CA TYR A 200 10.90 8.44 -8.28
C TYR A 200 10.83 9.96 -8.46
N PRO A 201 10.69 10.44 -9.72
CA PRO A 201 10.52 11.86 -9.99
C PRO A 201 9.13 12.32 -9.57
N CYS A 202 9.07 13.33 -8.69
CA CYS A 202 7.83 13.97 -8.24
C CYS A 202 7.63 15.31 -9.00
N LYS A 203 7.30 16.40 -8.31
CA LYS A 203 7.13 17.73 -8.92
C LYS A 203 8.48 18.43 -9.02
N GLU A 204 9.02 18.86 -7.87
CA GLU A 204 10.30 19.57 -7.76
C GLU A 204 11.44 18.65 -7.28
N LYS A 205 11.10 17.44 -6.82
CA LYS A 205 12.05 16.52 -6.19
C LYS A 205 12.14 15.17 -6.90
N ILE A 206 13.25 14.48 -6.67
CA ILE A 206 13.42 13.06 -6.98
C ILE A 206 13.69 12.34 -5.66
N TYR A 207 12.87 11.33 -5.34
CA TYR A 207 13.12 10.44 -4.20
C TYR A 207 13.89 9.22 -4.68
N ARG A 208 15.10 9.04 -4.16
CA ARG A 208 15.94 7.86 -4.41
C ARG A 208 15.87 6.95 -3.19
N PHE A 209 15.41 5.73 -3.40
CA PHE A 209 15.46 4.67 -2.40
C PHE A 209 16.59 3.74 -2.77
N LYS A 210 17.45 3.43 -1.80
CA LYS A 210 18.54 2.48 -1.99
C LYS A 210 18.79 1.64 -0.76
N ASP A 211 19.11 0.39 -1.01
CA ASP A 211 19.67 -0.49 0.00
C ASP A 211 21.18 -0.29 0.06
N ILE A 212 21.68 -0.01 1.27
CA ILE A 212 23.09 0.15 1.59
C ILE A 212 23.46 -0.92 2.63
N ASP A 213 24.74 -1.26 2.74
CA ASP A 213 25.18 -2.34 3.65
C ASP A 213 24.72 -2.14 5.11
N GLU A 214 24.45 -0.89 5.51
CA GLU A 214 24.00 -0.50 6.85
C GLU A 214 22.47 -0.35 7.00
N GLY A 215 21.69 -0.54 5.93
CA GLY A 215 20.22 -0.48 5.95
C GLY A 215 19.61 0.19 4.72
N PHE A 216 18.39 0.72 4.86
CA PHE A 216 17.65 1.31 3.74
C PHE A 216 17.65 2.84 3.80
N LYS A 217 18.12 3.50 2.75
CA LYS A 217 18.25 4.97 2.68
C LYS A 217 17.26 5.59 1.70
N CYS A 218 16.65 6.70 2.11
CA CYS A 218 15.89 7.59 1.24
C CYS A 218 16.66 8.91 1.07
N GLU A 219 17.06 9.23 -0.15
CA GLU A 219 17.70 10.49 -0.53
C GLU A 219 16.71 11.35 -1.30
N ILE A 220 16.66 12.64 -0.96
CA ILE A 220 15.78 13.62 -1.61
C ILE A 220 16.67 14.55 -2.42
N LEU A 221 16.54 14.49 -3.73
CA LEU A 221 17.29 15.31 -4.68
C LEU A 221 16.37 16.40 -5.23
N ASN A 222 16.91 17.59 -5.47
CA ASN A 222 16.19 18.61 -6.24
C ASN A 222 16.33 18.30 -7.74
N LYS A 223 15.31 18.63 -8.51
CA LYS A 223 15.36 18.56 -9.98
C LYS A 223 16.12 19.73 -10.58
#